data_AF-A0A971E4D1-F1
#
_entry.id   AF-A0A971E4D1-F1
#
_cell.length_a   1.000
_cell.length_b   1.000
_cell.length_c   1.000
_cell.angle_alpha   90.00
_cell.angle_beta   90.00
_cell.angle_gamma   90.00
#
_symmetry.space_group_name_H-M   'P 1'
#
loop_
_entity.id
_entity.type
_entity.pdbx_description
1 polymer ?
#
loop_
_entity_poly.entity_id
_entity_poly.type
_entity_poly.pdbx_seq_one_letter_code
_entity_poly.pdbx_strand_id
1 'polypeptide(L)' 'MSERLPIAEIARMYYEHGRNQEDIAKEYGISRSTISRVLKRARDLGIVRISIV' A
#
# COMPACT_ATOMS: atom_id res chain seq x y z
N MET A 1 -21.85 -0.42 -1.00
CA MET A 1 -20.80 -0.99 -0.13
C MET A 1 -19.54 -0.18 -0.33
N SER A 2 -19.05 0.52 0.69
CA SER A 2 -17.73 1.17 0.59
C SER A 2 -16.68 0.07 0.58
N GLU A 3 -16.12 -0.26 -0.58
CA GLU A 3 -15.03 -1.24 -0.68
C GLU A 3 -13.83 -0.75 0.13
N ARG A 4 -13.47 -1.53 1.15
CA ARG A 4 -12.25 -1.29 1.93
C ARG A 4 -11.06 -1.76 1.11
N LEU A 5 -10.08 -0.89 0.90
CA LEU A 5 -8.83 -1.24 0.23
C LEU A 5 -8.06 -2.33 1.00
N PRO A 6 -7.53 -3.36 0.33
CA PRO A 6 -6.77 -4.44 0.96
C PRO A 6 -5.36 -3.97 1.34
N ILE A 7 -5.21 -3.48 2.58
CA ILE A 7 -3.97 -2.86 3.08
C ILE A 7 -2.75 -3.80 2.96
N ALA A 8 -2.91 -5.07 3.34
CA ALA A 8 -1.81 -6.04 3.32
C ALA A 8 -1.36 -6.38 1.89
N GLU A 9 -2.29 -6.44 0.94
CA GLU A 9 -1.98 -6.71 -0.46
C GLU A 9 -1.25 -5.54 -1.11
N ILE A 10 -1.77 -4.32 -0.94
CA ILE A 10 -1.12 -3.09 -1.42
C ILE A 10 0.28 -2.94 -0.83
N ALA A 11 0.46 -3.29 0.45
CA ALA A 11 1.78 -3.30 1.09
C ALA A 11 2.74 -4.31 0.44
N ARG A 12 2.30 -5.55 0.18
CA ARG A 12 3.14 -6.56 -0.51
C ARG A 12 3.52 -6.12 -1.92
N MET A 13 2.59 -5.59 -2.69
CA MET A 13 2.87 -5.07 -4.03
C MET A 13 4.00 -4.02 -4.02
N TYR A 14 4.00 -3.12 -3.02
CA TYR A 14 4.99 -2.07 -2.91
C TYR A 14 6.33 -2.56 -2.33
N TYR A 15 6.30 -3.23 -1.18
CA TYR A 15 7.51 -3.57 -0.42
C TYR A 15 8.15 -4.89 -0.85
N GLU A 16 7.36 -5.90 -1.21
CA GLU A 16 7.88 -7.21 -1.62
C GLU A 16 8.08 -7.30 -3.12
N HIS A 17 7.11 -6.82 -3.91
CA HIS A 17 7.16 -6.91 -5.37
C HIS A 17 7.82 -5.69 -6.04
N GLY A 18 8.24 -4.69 -5.27
CA GLY A 18 8.95 -3.51 -5.77
C GLY A 18 8.15 -2.63 -6.74
N ARG A 19 6.82 -2.77 -6.78
CA ARG A 19 5.97 -1.95 -7.65
C ARG A 19 5.95 -0.51 -7.14
N ASN A 20 5.91 0.46 -8.06
CA ASN A 20 5.74 1.85 -7.67
C ASN A 20 4.27 2.16 -7.32
N GLN A 21 4.04 3.24 -6.56
CA GLN A 21 2.70 3.61 -6.09
C GLN A 21 1.76 4.05 -7.22
N GLU A 22 2.29 4.53 -8.34
CA GLU A 22 1.50 5.00 -9.48
C GLU A 22 0.84 3.83 -10.21
N ASP A 23 1.59 2.74 -10.43
CA ASP A 23 1.07 1.54 -11.08
C ASP A 23 0.06 0.80 -10.20
N ILE A 24 0.29 0.76 -8.88
CA ILE A 24 -0.68 0.21 -7.93
C ILE A 24 -1.95 1.09 -7.94
N ALA A 25 -1.81 2.41 -7.98
CA ALA A 25 -2.94 3.33 -8.00
C ALA A 25 -3.83 3.13 -9.24
N LYS A 26 -3.22 2.97 -10.42
CA LYS A 26 -3.93 2.68 -11.67
C LYS A 26 -4.71 1.37 -11.60
N GLU A 27 -4.12 0.31 -11.05
CA GLU A 27 -4.76 -1.00 -10.92
C GLU A 27 -6.01 -0.94 -10.03
N TYR A 28 -5.96 -0.16 -8.95
CA TYR A 28 -7.08 0.01 -8.03
C TYR A 28 -8.04 1.14 -8.42
N GLY A 29 -7.80 1.85 -9.53
CA GLY A 29 -8.64 2.97 -9.97
C GLY A 29 -8.70 4.14 -8.98
N ILE A 30 -7.63 4.36 -8.21
CA ILE A 30 -7.56 5.39 -7.16
C ILE A 30 -6.35 6.29 -7.36
N SER A 31 -6.30 7.40 -6.60
CA SER A 31 -5.13 8.28 -6.65
C SER A 31 -3.89 7.63 -6.00
N ARG A 32 -2.70 7.97 -6.51
CA ARG A 32 -1.42 7.66 -5.84
C ARG A 32 -1.39 8.13 -4.39
N SER A 33 -2.02 9.27 -4.08
CA SER A 33 -2.13 9.78 -2.70
C SER A 33 -2.88 8.81 -1.78
N THR A 34 -3.88 8.10 -2.30
CA THR A 34 -4.63 7.07 -1.56
C THR A 34 -3.73 5.88 -1.27
N ILE A 35 -2.95 5.41 -2.25
CA ILE A 35 -1.95 4.35 -2.05
C ILE A 35 -0.93 4.76 -0.97
N SER A 36 -0.41 5.99 -1.03
CA SER A 36 0.50 6.51 0.00
C SER A 36 -0.12 6.45 1.41
N ARG A 37 -1.38 6.87 1.57
CA ARG A 37 -2.12 6.78 2.85
C ARG A 37 -2.31 5.33 3.29
N VAL A 38 -2.60 4.40 2.37
CA VAL A 38 -2.73 2.98 2.68
C VAL A 38 -1.41 2.39 3.17
N LEU A 39 -0.30 2.69 2.50
CA LEU A 39 1.03 2.23 2.91
C LEU A 39 1.43 2.81 4.28
N LYS A 40 1.10 4.08 4.54
CA LYS A 40 1.26 4.68 5.88
C LYS A 40 0.46 3.91 6.92
N ARG A 41 -0.81 3.65 6.65
CA ARG A 41 -1.69 2.88 7.55
C ARG A 41 -1.18 1.46 7.79
N ALA A 42 -0.58 0.82 6.79
CA ALA A 42 0.04 -0.50 6.95
C ALA A 42 1.17 -0.47 7.98
N ARG A 43 1.99 0.59 7.99
CA ARG A 43 3.03 0.80 9.01
C ARG A 43 2.43 1.11 10.38
N ASP A 44 1.44 2.01 10.44
CA ASP A 44 0.80 2.41 11.69
C ASP A 44 0.09 1.22 12.39
N LEU A 45 -0.45 0.28 11.62
CA LEU A 45 -1.07 -0.96 12.12
C LEU A 45 -0.05 -2.07 12.45
N GLY A 46 1.24 -1.86 12.20
CA GLY A 46 2.28 -2.88 12.38
C GLY A 46 2.26 -4.02 11.36
N ILE A 47 1.46 -3.90 10.28
CA ILE A 47 1.45 -4.85 9.14
C ILE A 47 2.79 -4.83 8.41
N VAL A 48 3.41 -3.64 8.34
CA VAL A 48 4.75 -3.46 7.77
C VAL A 48 5.69 -2.99 8.87
N ARG A 49 6.81 -3.70 9.05
CA ARG A 49 7.94 -3.29 9.90
C ARG A 49 9.18 -3.17 9.04
N ILE A 50 9.81 -2.00 9.06
CA ILE A 50 11.04 -1.72 8.30
C ILE A 50 12.20 -1.82 9.30
N SER A 51 13.24 -2.56 8.94
CA SER A 51 14.50 -2.66 9.69
C SER A 51 15.66 -2.28 8.79
N ILE A 52 16.65 -1.57 9.33
CA ILE A 52 17.90 -1.23 8.66
C ILE A 52 18.98 -2.07 9.35
N VAL A 53 19.86 -2.71 8.57
CA VAL A 53 20.97 -3.55 9.05
C VAL A 53 22.31 -2.98 8.63
#